data_AF-A0A537G7T6-F1
#
_entry.id   AF-A0A537G7T6-F1
#
_cell.length_a   1.000
_cell.length_b   1.000
_cell.length_c   1.000
_cell.angle_alpha   90.00
_cell.angle_beta   90.00
_cell.angle_gamma   90.00
#
_symmetry.space_group_name_H-M   'P 1'
#
loop_
_entity.id
_entity.type
_entity.pdbx_description
1 polymer ?
#
loop_
_entity_poly.entity_id
_entity_poly.type
_entity_poly.pdbx_seq_one_letter_code
_entity_poly.pdbx_strand_id
1 'polypeptide(L)'
;MAQDTILVGGASASTLDFANDTTNQFNTMRILTVGAIFLVLLVVLGSYPLAITGILSIGLSIVWAYAATLLFFDNVLQSGVLFIIPLILFLLLYGIGMDYNIFILTRIREEAQKGKETKQAVVDAVDRTGGIITALALILAGALGSLLLSSNPLLEGLGFAIALAVILDAMVVRTYLVPAIMSVLGPRAWWGPNRLRKVRFDKKDETQSSSSATVIKS
;
A
#
# COMPACT_ATOMS: atom_id res chain seq x y z
N MET A 1 30.58 42.65 15.12
CA MET A 1 29.38 43.04 14.34
C MET A 1 28.24 42.17 14.83
N ALA A 2 27.37 42.70 15.68
CA ALA A 2 26.14 42.01 16.05
C ALA A 2 25.21 42.06 14.83
N GLN A 3 24.82 40.90 14.30
CA GLN A 3 23.79 40.86 13.27
C GLN A 3 22.46 41.12 13.97
N ASP A 4 21.81 42.23 13.64
CA ASP A 4 20.43 42.47 14.07
C ASP A 4 19.53 41.48 13.33
N THR A 5 19.06 40.47 14.05
CA THR A 5 18.11 39.48 13.52
C THR A 5 16.73 40.13 13.46
N ILE A 6 16.28 40.49 12.26
CA ILE A 6 14.93 41.01 12.03
C ILE A 6 13.96 39.81 12.06
N LEU A 7 13.15 39.70 13.11
CA LEU A 7 12.11 38.68 13.25
C LEU A 7 10.82 39.18 12.59
N VAL A 8 10.31 38.43 11.63
CA VAL A 8 9.04 38.71 10.95
C VAL A 8 7.93 37.94 11.66
N GLY A 9 6.91 38.65 12.15
CA GLY A 9 5.78 38.07 12.89
C GLY A 9 4.42 38.30 12.22
N GLY A 10 3.35 37.88 12.90
CA GLY A 10 1.96 37.99 12.42
C GLY A 10 1.36 36.65 12.00
N ALA A 11 0.03 36.61 11.82
CA ALA A 11 -0.71 35.36 11.56
C ALA A 11 -0.22 34.60 10.32
N SER A 12 0.15 35.32 9.26
CA SER A 12 0.71 34.71 8.04
C SER A 12 2.10 34.12 8.27
N ALA A 13 2.98 34.82 9.01
CA ALA A 13 4.31 34.32 9.34
C ALA A 13 4.23 33.07 10.22
N SER A 14 3.38 33.09 11.26
CA SER A 14 3.15 31.93 12.12
C SER A 14 2.57 30.72 11.38
N THR A 15 1.67 30.94 10.42
CA THR A 15 1.11 29.84 9.61
C THR A 15 2.17 29.24 8.68
N LEU A 16 3.03 30.09 8.11
CA LEU A 16 4.14 29.65 7.25
C LEU A 16 5.19 28.87 8.05
N ASP A 17 5.58 29.36 9.22
CA ASP A 17 6.51 28.68 10.13
C ASP A 17 5.95 27.33 10.55
N PHE A 18 4.67 27.28 10.93
CA PHE A 18 4.00 26.03 11.29
C PHE A 18 3.93 25.03 10.13
N ALA A 19 3.66 25.49 8.90
CA ALA A 19 3.67 24.64 7.72
C ALA A 19 5.06 24.09 7.39
N ASN A 20 6.11 24.92 7.52
CA ASN A 20 7.50 24.53 7.29
C ASN A 20 7.96 23.49 8.33
N ASP A 21 7.68 23.74 9.61
CA ASP A 21 8.01 22.81 10.69
C ASP A 21 7.27 21.49 10.53
N THR A 22 5.98 21.53 10.19
CA THR A 22 5.18 20.33 9.89
C THR A 22 5.79 19.54 8.73
N THR A 23 6.21 20.21 7.66
CA THR A 23 6.81 19.56 6.48
C THR A 23 8.15 18.89 6.81
N ASN A 24 8.99 19.55 7.60
CA ASN A 24 10.27 19.00 8.04
C ASN A 24 10.08 17.78 8.94
N GLN A 25 9.17 17.87 9.92
CA GLN A 25 8.85 16.74 10.79
C GLN A 25 8.21 15.59 10.02
N PHE A 26 7.34 15.91 9.05
CA PHE A 26 6.69 14.93 8.19
C PHE A 26 7.69 14.09 7.41
N ASN A 27 8.78 14.67 6.90
CA ASN A 27 9.80 13.89 6.18
C ASN A 27 10.50 12.86 7.08
N THR A 28 10.86 13.26 8.31
CA THR A 28 11.45 12.36 9.31
C THR A 28 10.46 11.27 9.72
N MET A 29 9.20 11.65 9.99
CA MET A 29 8.13 10.72 10.33
C MET A 29 7.88 9.71 9.21
N ARG A 30 7.86 10.15 7.95
CA ARG A 30 7.67 9.30 6.78
C ARG A 30 8.75 8.22 6.70
N ILE A 31 10.02 8.58 6.85
CA ILE A 31 11.14 7.62 6.80
C ILE A 31 11.03 6.61 7.94
N LEU A 32 10.75 7.08 9.16
CA LEU A 32 10.63 6.23 10.34
C LEU A 32 9.45 5.25 10.19
N THR A 33 8.27 5.74 9.81
CA THR A 33 7.06 4.94 9.61
C THR A 33 7.25 3.91 8.51
N VAL A 34 7.76 4.29 7.33
CA VAL A 34 8.03 3.34 6.23
C VAL A 34 9.06 2.30 6.65
N GLY A 35 10.11 2.70 7.37
CA GLY A 35 11.11 1.79 7.91
C GLY A 35 10.51 0.79 8.91
N ALA A 36 9.68 1.25 9.84
CA ALA A 36 8.99 0.41 10.81
C ALA A 36 8.04 -0.58 10.13
N ILE A 37 7.23 -0.10 9.17
CA ILE A 37 6.34 -0.93 8.36
C ILE A 37 7.11 -1.99 7.58
N PHE A 38 8.24 -1.61 6.98
CA PHE A 38 9.10 -2.55 6.28
C PHE A 38 9.60 -3.67 7.21
N LEU A 39 10.02 -3.33 8.43
CA LEU A 39 10.42 -4.33 9.42
C LEU A 39 9.26 -5.25 9.80
N VAL A 40 8.07 -4.70 10.04
CA VAL A 40 6.86 -5.51 10.34
C VAL A 40 6.53 -6.45 9.18
N LEU A 41 6.49 -5.95 7.94
CA LEU A 41 6.26 -6.78 6.76
C LEU A 41 7.34 -7.84 6.56
N LEU A 42 8.60 -7.50 6.82
CA LEU A 42 9.70 -8.46 6.73
C LEU A 42 9.52 -9.59 7.74
N VAL A 43 9.12 -9.29 8.98
CA VAL A 43 8.84 -10.30 10.00
C VAL A 43 7.62 -11.16 9.63
N VAL A 44 6.53 -10.54 9.19
CA VAL A 44 5.27 -11.24 8.89
C VAL A 44 5.37 -12.07 7.59
N LEU A 45 5.96 -11.51 6.53
CA LEU A 45 6.01 -12.13 5.20
C LEU A 45 7.33 -12.86 4.91
N GLY A 46 8.40 -12.57 5.65
CA GLY A 46 9.70 -13.23 5.50
C GLY A 46 10.37 -13.03 4.13
N SER A 47 9.93 -12.05 3.34
CA SER A 47 10.41 -11.80 1.97
C SER A 47 10.61 -10.30 1.73
N TYR A 48 11.76 -9.94 1.16
CA TYR A 48 12.08 -8.53 0.85
C TYR A 48 11.20 -7.98 -0.29
N PRO A 49 11.05 -8.68 -1.43
CA PRO A 49 10.21 -8.16 -2.51
C PRO A 49 8.76 -8.00 -2.08
N LEU A 50 8.18 -8.95 -1.33
CA LEU A 50 6.79 -8.83 -0.87
C LEU A 50 6.61 -7.60 0.04
N ALA A 51 7.55 -7.36 0.97
CA ALA A 51 7.51 -6.19 1.82
C ALA A 51 7.57 -4.88 1.02
N ILE A 52 8.48 -4.80 0.05
CA ILE A 52 8.63 -3.63 -0.83
C ILE A 52 7.37 -3.42 -1.66
N THR A 53 6.81 -4.49 -2.25
CA THR A 53 5.58 -4.36 -3.05
C THR A 53 4.42 -3.83 -2.25
N GLY A 54 4.30 -4.25 -0.97
CA GLY A 54 3.22 -3.77 -0.13
C GLY A 54 3.32 -2.28 0.21
N ILE A 55 4.53 -1.82 0.51
CA ILE A 55 4.77 -0.39 0.79
C ILE A 55 4.55 0.44 -0.47
N LEU A 56 5.12 0.00 -1.61
CA LEU A 56 5.02 0.74 -2.86
C LEU A 56 3.59 0.81 -3.39
N SER A 57 2.79 -0.25 -3.21
CA SER A 57 1.41 -0.25 -3.67
C SER A 57 0.58 0.84 -2.97
N ILE A 58 0.67 0.93 -1.64
CA ILE A 58 -0.04 1.95 -0.86
C ILE A 58 0.54 3.35 -1.14
N GLY A 59 1.88 3.46 -1.21
CA GLY A 59 2.54 4.72 -1.54
C GLY A 59 2.08 5.27 -2.89
N LEU A 60 1.90 4.41 -3.89
CA LEU A 60 1.39 4.82 -5.20
C LEU A 60 -0.07 5.28 -5.13
N SER A 61 -0.93 4.56 -4.39
CA SER A 61 -2.31 4.97 -4.13
C SER A 61 -2.38 6.37 -3.50
N ILE A 62 -1.54 6.66 -2.50
CA ILE A 62 -1.45 7.97 -1.85
C ILE A 62 -1.03 9.05 -2.86
N VAL A 63 0.03 8.80 -3.63
CA VAL A 63 0.56 9.79 -4.59
C VAL A 63 -0.48 10.11 -5.66
N TRP A 64 -1.11 9.10 -6.25
CA TRP A 64 -2.14 9.31 -7.27
C TRP A 64 -3.37 10.00 -6.72
N ALA A 65 -3.83 9.61 -5.54
CA ALA A 65 -5.00 10.22 -4.96
C ALA A 65 -4.77 11.67 -4.53
N TYR A 66 -3.60 11.95 -3.94
CA TYR A 66 -3.21 13.31 -3.60
C TYR A 66 -3.06 14.18 -4.84
N ALA A 67 -2.43 13.67 -5.91
CA ALA A 67 -2.33 14.38 -7.19
C ALA A 67 -3.71 14.67 -7.81
N ALA A 68 -4.62 13.68 -7.80
CA ALA A 68 -5.99 13.89 -8.26
C ALA A 68 -6.76 14.91 -7.42
N THR A 69 -6.53 14.91 -6.10
CA THR A 69 -7.11 15.89 -5.17
C THR A 69 -6.62 17.29 -5.47
N LEU A 70 -5.31 17.49 -5.64
CA LEU A 70 -4.74 18.77 -6.03
C LEU A 70 -5.36 19.27 -7.35
N LEU A 71 -5.40 18.41 -8.37
CA LEU A 71 -5.98 18.79 -9.66
C LEU A 71 -7.47 19.16 -9.55
N PHE A 72 -8.24 18.48 -8.72
CA PHE A 72 -9.66 18.78 -8.54
C PHE A 72 -9.87 20.10 -7.78
N PHE A 73 -9.21 20.27 -6.63
CA PHE A 73 -9.39 21.45 -5.79
C PHE A 73 -8.76 22.72 -6.35
N ASP A 74 -7.64 22.61 -7.07
CA ASP A 74 -6.98 23.76 -7.70
C ASP A 74 -7.72 24.20 -8.97
N ASN A 75 -8.13 23.26 -9.83
CA ASN A 75 -8.72 23.61 -11.13
C ASN A 75 -10.25 23.79 -11.10
N VAL A 76 -10.96 23.03 -10.27
CA VAL A 76 -12.44 23.04 -10.25
C VAL A 76 -12.97 23.96 -9.16
N LEU A 77 -12.50 23.79 -7.91
CA LEU A 77 -12.98 24.57 -6.76
C LEU A 77 -12.19 25.86 -6.52
N GLN A 78 -11.01 26.03 -7.13
CA GLN A 78 -10.10 27.17 -6.93
C GLN A 78 -9.81 27.50 -5.45
N SER A 79 -9.94 26.51 -4.58
CA SER A 79 -9.87 26.68 -3.12
C SER A 79 -8.53 26.23 -2.54
N GLY A 80 -7.72 25.52 -3.34
CA GLY A 80 -6.47 24.94 -2.89
C GLY A 80 -6.66 23.75 -1.95
N VAL A 81 -5.55 23.11 -1.60
CA VAL A 81 -5.49 21.99 -0.64
C VAL A 81 -4.63 22.39 0.55
N LEU A 82 -5.12 22.13 1.76
CA LEU A 82 -4.37 22.44 2.99
C LEU A 82 -3.13 21.54 3.13
N PHE A 83 -2.03 22.13 3.62
CA PHE A 83 -0.74 21.46 3.81
C PHE A 83 -0.79 20.24 4.75
N ILE A 84 -1.81 20.14 5.60
CA ILE A 84 -1.98 19.03 6.56
C ILE A 84 -2.62 17.79 5.95
N ILE A 85 -3.35 17.94 4.84
CA ILE A 85 -4.04 16.83 4.14
C ILE A 85 -3.07 15.70 3.74
N PRO A 86 -1.90 15.94 3.10
CA PRO A 86 -1.00 14.85 2.74
C PRO A 86 -0.46 14.10 3.96
N LEU A 87 -0.28 14.77 5.09
CA LEU A 87 0.15 14.14 6.34
C LEU A 87 -0.92 13.17 6.84
N ILE A 88 -2.18 13.62 6.95
CA ILE A 88 -3.27 12.78 7.46
C ILE A 88 -3.57 11.65 6.48
N LEU A 89 -3.55 11.93 5.17
CA LEU A 89 -3.72 10.93 4.12
C LEU A 89 -2.64 9.83 4.25
N PHE A 90 -1.37 10.22 4.41
CA PHE A 90 -0.28 9.27 4.62
C PHE A 90 -0.50 8.39 5.85
N LEU A 91 -0.85 9.00 6.99
CA LEU A 91 -1.04 8.25 8.24
C LEU A 91 -2.22 7.30 8.18
N LEU A 92 -3.36 7.73 7.64
CA LEU A 92 -4.55 6.90 7.56
C LEU A 92 -4.39 5.76 6.56
N LEU A 93 -3.80 6.01 5.39
CA LEU A 93 -3.65 4.96 4.38
C LEU A 93 -2.57 3.95 4.74
N TYR A 94 -1.44 4.38 5.30
CA TYR A 94 -0.46 3.42 5.82
C TYR A 94 -0.92 2.75 7.12
N GLY A 95 -1.87 3.31 7.87
CA GLY A 95 -2.50 2.59 8.98
C GLY A 95 -3.44 1.52 8.47
N ILE A 96 -4.56 1.93 7.87
CA ILE A 96 -5.66 1.05 7.49
C ILE A 96 -5.31 0.20 6.25
N GLY A 97 -4.66 0.80 5.25
CA GLY A 97 -4.30 0.10 4.01
C GLY A 97 -3.28 -1.00 4.22
N MET A 98 -2.39 -0.85 5.19
CA MET A 98 -1.37 -1.85 5.53
C MET A 98 -1.98 -3.13 6.07
N ASP A 99 -3.01 -3.03 6.92
CA ASP A 99 -3.70 -4.20 7.47
C ASP A 99 -4.30 -5.06 6.34
N TYR A 100 -4.93 -4.40 5.35
CA TYR A 100 -5.47 -5.09 4.17
C TYR A 100 -4.38 -5.66 3.27
N ASN A 101 -3.23 -5.00 3.18
CA ASN A 101 -2.12 -5.46 2.36
C ASN A 101 -1.45 -6.69 2.97
N ILE A 102 -1.27 -6.68 4.30
CA ILE A 102 -0.78 -7.84 5.05
C ILE A 102 -1.74 -9.01 4.87
N PHE A 103 -3.04 -8.79 4.98
CA PHE A 103 -4.03 -9.86 4.81
C PHE A 103 -3.93 -10.54 3.43
N ILE A 104 -3.92 -9.75 2.33
CA ILE A 104 -3.86 -10.32 0.99
C ILE A 104 -2.51 -10.98 0.69
N LEU A 105 -1.39 -10.35 1.07
CA LEU A 105 -0.06 -10.89 0.81
C LEU A 105 0.21 -12.15 1.64
N THR A 106 -0.29 -12.21 2.87
CA THR A 106 -0.24 -13.43 3.69
C THR A 106 -1.05 -14.52 3.03
N ARG A 107 -2.23 -14.21 2.49
CA ARG A 107 -3.04 -15.19 1.77
C ARG A 107 -2.37 -15.71 0.50
N ILE A 108 -1.73 -14.83 -0.28
CA ILE A 108 -0.93 -15.22 -1.45
C ILE A 108 0.20 -16.16 -1.02
N ARG A 109 0.88 -15.85 0.09
CA ARG A 109 1.94 -16.69 0.66
C ARG A 109 1.44 -18.06 1.08
N GLU A 110 0.28 -18.14 1.74
CA GLU A 110 -0.35 -19.42 2.12
C GLU A 110 -0.68 -20.28 0.90
N GLU A 111 -1.24 -19.69 -0.16
CA GLU A 111 -1.57 -20.44 -1.39
C GLU A 111 -0.30 -20.90 -2.12
N ALA A 112 0.77 -20.10 -2.12
CA ALA A 112 2.05 -20.51 -2.68
C ALA A 112 2.75 -21.60 -1.84
N GLN A 113 2.58 -21.58 -0.51
CA GLN A 113 3.09 -22.64 0.37
C GLN A 113 2.44 -24.00 0.12
N LYS A 114 1.25 -24.04 -0.48
CA LYS A 114 0.61 -25.28 -0.92
C LYS A 114 1.22 -25.86 -2.20
N GLY A 115 2.30 -25.28 -2.73
CA GLY A 115 3.01 -25.74 -3.91
C GLY A 115 2.46 -25.19 -5.24
N LYS A 116 1.57 -24.18 -5.18
CA LYS A 116 1.03 -23.53 -6.38
C LYS A 116 2.08 -22.62 -7.02
N GLU A 117 2.01 -22.49 -8.34
CA GLU A 117 2.78 -21.48 -9.06
C GLU A 117 2.41 -20.08 -8.56
N THR A 118 3.38 -19.14 -8.46
CA THR A 118 3.17 -17.78 -7.95
C THR A 118 1.94 -17.11 -8.59
N LYS A 119 1.76 -17.27 -9.91
CA LYS A 119 0.64 -16.69 -10.64
C LYS A 119 -0.70 -17.26 -10.19
N GLN A 120 -0.80 -18.57 -10.01
CA GLN A 120 -2.02 -19.24 -9.54
C GLN A 120 -2.32 -18.89 -8.08
N ALA A 121 -1.29 -18.82 -7.22
CA ALA A 121 -1.45 -18.42 -5.82
C ALA A 121 -2.01 -16.99 -5.68
N VAL A 122 -1.57 -16.07 -6.56
CA VAL A 122 -2.11 -14.70 -6.61
C VAL A 122 -3.57 -14.68 -7.05
N VAL A 123 -3.89 -15.38 -8.15
CA VAL A 123 -5.26 -15.44 -8.66
C VAL A 123 -6.21 -15.99 -7.60
N ASP A 124 -5.87 -17.12 -6.98
CA ASP A 124 -6.73 -17.76 -5.97
C ASP A 124 -6.90 -16.90 -4.70
N ALA A 125 -5.86 -16.18 -4.30
CA ALA A 125 -5.94 -15.27 -3.17
C ALA A 125 -6.85 -14.08 -3.48
N VAL A 126 -6.70 -13.47 -4.67
CA VAL A 126 -7.53 -12.35 -5.11
C VAL A 126 -8.99 -12.79 -5.30
N ASP A 127 -9.24 -13.96 -5.89
CA ASP A 127 -10.58 -14.47 -6.13
C ASP A 127 -11.35 -14.69 -4.81
N ARG A 128 -10.69 -15.22 -3.78
CA ARG A 128 -11.31 -15.45 -2.46
C ARG A 128 -11.47 -14.19 -1.62
N THR A 129 -10.54 -13.25 -1.71
CA THR A 129 -10.50 -12.09 -0.79
C THR A 129 -10.99 -10.80 -1.44
N GLY A 130 -11.01 -10.72 -2.77
CA GLY A 130 -11.33 -9.53 -3.54
C GLY A 130 -12.69 -8.96 -3.21
N GLY A 131 -13.75 -9.79 -3.21
CA GLY A 131 -15.12 -9.34 -2.92
C GLY A 131 -15.29 -8.76 -1.50
N ILE A 132 -14.63 -9.35 -0.50
CA ILE A 132 -14.69 -8.85 0.89
C ILE A 132 -13.91 -7.53 0.98
N ILE A 133 -12.74 -7.45 0.37
CA ILE A 133 -11.89 -6.25 0.43
C ILE A 133 -12.55 -5.08 -0.31
N THR A 134 -13.18 -5.31 -1.47
CA THR A 134 -13.89 -4.26 -2.20
C THR A 134 -15.11 -3.77 -1.44
N ALA A 135 -15.87 -4.66 -0.79
CA ALA A 135 -16.98 -4.26 0.06
C ALA A 135 -16.52 -3.38 1.23
N LEU A 136 -15.44 -3.77 1.93
CA LEU A 136 -14.85 -2.97 3.01
C LEU A 136 -14.35 -1.61 2.52
N ALA A 137 -13.71 -1.59 1.35
CA ALA A 137 -13.23 -0.36 0.73
C ALA A 137 -14.37 0.59 0.37
N LEU A 138 -15.49 0.08 -0.16
CA LEU A 138 -16.67 0.89 -0.48
C LEU A 138 -17.33 1.47 0.77
N ILE A 139 -17.45 0.67 1.84
CA ILE A 139 -18.00 1.16 3.12
C ILE A 139 -17.09 2.25 3.70
N LEU A 140 -15.78 2.05 3.69
CA LEU A 140 -14.81 3.03 4.18
C LEU A 140 -14.81 4.31 3.33
N ALA A 141 -14.83 4.17 2.01
CA ALA A 141 -14.89 5.29 1.09
C ALA A 141 -16.20 6.08 1.22
N GLY A 142 -17.34 5.41 1.46
CA GLY A 142 -18.61 6.07 1.76
C GLY A 142 -18.58 6.79 3.11
N ALA A 143 -18.06 6.15 4.15
CA ALA A 143 -17.98 6.72 5.48
C ALA A 143 -17.06 7.96 5.53
N LEU A 144 -15.84 7.85 5.02
CA LEU A 144 -14.89 8.98 4.99
C LEU A 144 -15.22 9.98 3.89
N GLY A 145 -15.78 9.52 2.78
CA GLY A 145 -16.28 10.39 1.71
C GLY A 145 -17.46 11.24 2.14
N SER A 146 -18.22 10.85 3.17
CA SER A 146 -19.29 11.70 3.73
C SER A 146 -18.77 13.05 4.25
N LEU A 147 -17.47 13.16 4.59
CA LEU A 147 -16.84 14.42 4.98
C LEU A 147 -16.84 15.46 3.85
N LEU A 148 -17.04 15.06 2.58
CA LEU A 148 -17.24 15.97 1.46
C LEU A 148 -18.44 16.91 1.65
N LEU A 149 -19.43 16.52 2.45
CA LEU A 149 -20.60 17.36 2.73
C LEU A 149 -20.31 18.43 3.79
N SER A 150 -19.12 18.41 4.40
CA SER A 150 -18.72 19.38 5.39
C SER A 150 -18.40 20.74 4.74
N SER A 151 -18.81 21.83 5.39
CA SER A 151 -18.42 23.19 4.98
C SER A 151 -16.99 23.57 5.39
N ASN A 152 -16.27 22.69 6.10
CA ASN A 152 -14.89 22.91 6.48
C ASN A 152 -13.94 22.40 5.38
N PRO A 153 -13.11 23.25 4.76
CA PRO A 153 -12.20 22.87 3.67
C PRO A 153 -11.23 21.75 4.04
N LEU A 154 -10.85 21.64 5.32
CA LEU A 154 -10.02 20.54 5.81
C LEU A 154 -10.74 19.22 5.67
N LEU A 155 -11.98 19.13 6.15
CA LEU A 155 -12.76 17.90 6.14
C LEU A 155 -13.18 17.53 4.72
N GLU A 156 -13.57 18.52 3.91
CA GLU A 156 -13.93 18.32 2.51
C GLU A 156 -12.76 17.74 1.70
N GLY A 157 -11.59 18.39 1.76
CA GLY A 157 -10.38 17.92 1.06
C GLY A 157 -9.89 16.56 1.57
N LEU A 158 -9.97 16.30 2.88
CA LEU A 158 -9.64 15.00 3.46
C LEU A 158 -10.60 13.90 2.99
N GLY A 159 -11.90 14.16 3.04
CA GLY A 159 -12.93 13.22 2.61
C GLY A 159 -12.75 12.84 1.15
N PHE A 160 -12.50 13.83 0.28
CA PHE A 160 -12.19 13.59 -1.13
C PHE A 160 -10.95 12.71 -1.30
N ALA A 161 -9.83 13.14 -0.70
CA ALA A 161 -8.54 12.49 -0.90
C ALA A 161 -8.57 11.03 -0.43
N ILE A 162 -9.14 10.76 0.76
CA ILE A 162 -9.16 9.40 1.30
C ILE A 162 -10.13 8.52 0.51
N ALA A 163 -11.34 9.01 0.21
CA ALA A 163 -12.32 8.21 -0.53
C ALA A 163 -11.74 7.80 -1.89
N LEU A 164 -11.13 8.74 -2.61
CA LEU A 164 -10.51 8.48 -3.90
C LEU A 164 -9.31 7.53 -3.76
N ALA A 165 -8.47 7.69 -2.74
CA ALA A 165 -7.33 6.82 -2.52
C ALA A 165 -7.73 5.37 -2.21
N VAL A 166 -8.75 5.17 -1.38
CA VAL A 166 -9.26 3.84 -1.01
C VAL A 166 -9.90 3.14 -2.22
N ILE A 167 -10.68 3.87 -3.03
CA ILE A 167 -11.28 3.33 -4.25
C ILE A 167 -10.19 2.96 -5.27
N LEU A 168 -9.22 3.85 -5.50
CA LEU A 168 -8.10 3.56 -6.40
C LEU A 168 -7.27 2.37 -5.91
N ASP A 169 -7.03 2.25 -4.60
CA ASP A 169 -6.30 1.11 -4.05
C ASP A 169 -7.05 -0.21 -4.31
N ALA A 170 -8.33 -0.24 -3.93
CA ALA A 170 -9.14 -1.45 -4.02
C ALA A 170 -9.39 -1.88 -5.46
N MET A 171 -9.65 -0.94 -6.37
CA MET A 171 -10.02 -1.26 -7.76
C MET A 171 -8.82 -1.38 -8.69
N VAL A 172 -7.86 -0.46 -8.61
CA VAL A 172 -6.76 -0.38 -9.58
C VAL A 172 -5.52 -1.10 -9.05
N VAL A 173 -5.06 -0.71 -7.86
CA VAL A 173 -3.78 -1.20 -7.33
C VAL A 173 -3.88 -2.67 -6.98
N ARG A 174 -4.92 -3.08 -6.26
CA ARG A 174 -5.05 -4.46 -5.78
C ARG A 174 -5.44 -5.45 -6.88
N THR A 175 -6.30 -5.04 -7.82
CA THR A 175 -6.79 -5.93 -8.89
C THR A 175 -5.79 -6.07 -10.03
N TYR A 176 -5.05 -5.01 -10.35
CA TYR A 176 -4.17 -5.00 -11.52
C TYR A 176 -2.70 -4.88 -11.14
N LEU A 177 -2.35 -3.89 -10.31
CA LEU A 177 -0.93 -3.60 -10.05
C LEU A 177 -0.27 -4.70 -9.22
N VAL A 178 -0.89 -5.15 -8.13
CA VAL A 178 -0.32 -6.19 -7.26
C VAL A 178 -0.12 -7.50 -8.03
N PRO A 179 -1.11 -8.03 -8.78
CA PRO A 179 -0.90 -9.21 -9.60
C PRO A 179 0.14 -9.03 -10.71
N ALA A 180 0.17 -7.87 -11.36
CA ALA A 180 1.17 -7.56 -12.38
C ALA A 180 2.59 -7.59 -11.78
N ILE A 181 2.82 -6.89 -10.67
CA ILE A 181 4.13 -6.89 -10.00
C ILE A 181 4.52 -8.31 -9.57
N MET A 182 3.59 -9.07 -8.98
CA MET A 182 3.87 -10.45 -8.54
C MET A 182 4.18 -11.39 -9.70
N SER A 183 3.50 -11.22 -10.85
CA SER A 183 3.78 -11.99 -12.05
C SER A 183 5.16 -11.72 -12.62
N VAL A 184 5.63 -10.46 -12.58
CA VAL A 184 6.97 -10.06 -13.02
C VAL A 184 8.04 -10.56 -12.05
N LEU A 185 7.78 -10.51 -10.75
CA LEU A 185 8.70 -11.00 -9.73
C LEU A 185 8.87 -12.53 -9.78
N GLY A 186 7.80 -13.27 -10.08
CA GLY A 186 7.85 -14.71 -10.28
C GLY A 186 8.49 -15.45 -9.09
N PRO A 187 9.51 -16.31 -9.30
CA PRO A 187 10.22 -16.98 -8.21
C PRO A 187 11.00 -16.05 -7.28
N ARG A 188 11.42 -14.87 -7.77
CA ARG A 188 12.18 -13.89 -6.97
C ARG A 188 11.32 -13.26 -5.89
N ALA A 189 9.99 -13.25 -6.05
CA ALA A 189 9.06 -12.80 -5.02
C ALA A 189 9.34 -13.46 -3.67
N TRP A 190 9.79 -14.72 -3.66
CA TRP A 190 10.03 -15.50 -2.45
C TRP A 190 11.44 -15.34 -1.85
N TRP A 191 12.24 -14.40 -2.36
CA TRP A 191 13.59 -14.16 -1.86
C TRP A 191 13.56 -13.42 -0.51
N GLY A 192 14.12 -14.07 0.51
CA GLY A 192 14.14 -13.56 1.88
C GLY A 192 15.19 -14.26 2.74
N PRO A 193 15.43 -13.75 3.97
CA PRO A 193 16.44 -14.31 4.86
C PRO A 193 16.11 -15.77 5.19
N ASN A 194 17.11 -16.65 5.03
CA ASN A 194 16.96 -18.11 4.99
C ASN A 194 16.29 -18.72 6.23
N ARG A 195 16.21 -17.99 7.35
CA ARG A 195 15.62 -18.45 8.62
C ARG A 195 14.09 -18.30 8.69
N LEU A 196 13.48 -17.45 7.84
CA LEU A 196 12.02 -17.28 7.73
C LEU A 196 11.43 -17.98 6.50
N ARG A 197 12.30 -18.57 5.67
CA ARG A 197 11.97 -19.33 4.46
C ARG A 197 11.66 -20.78 4.82
N LYS A 198 10.48 -21.05 5.36
CA LYS A 198 9.90 -22.40 5.39
C LYS A 198 8.90 -22.59 4.26
N VAL A 199 9.23 -22.09 3.07
CA VAL A 199 8.54 -22.47 1.82
C VAL A 199 9.43 -23.52 1.17
N ARG A 200 9.18 -24.79 1.50
CA ARG A 200 9.82 -25.92 0.84
C ARG A 200 9.02 -26.17 -0.44
N PHE A 201 9.55 -25.73 -1.57
CA PHE A 201 9.06 -26.21 -2.87
C PHE A 201 9.41 -27.69 -2.93
N ASP A 202 8.44 -28.55 -2.66
CA ASP A 202 8.60 -29.97 -2.93
C ASP A 202 8.53 -30.15 -4.43
N LYS A 203 9.70 -30.27 -5.03
CA LYS A 203 9.85 -30.59 -6.44
C LYS A 203 9.31 -32.01 -6.59
N LYS A 204 8.05 -32.15 -7.01
CA LYS A 204 7.57 -33.41 -7.59
C LYS A 204 8.34 -33.61 -8.89
N ASP A 205 9.54 -34.16 -8.77
CA ASP A 205 10.20 -34.84 -9.86
C ASP A 205 9.34 -36.08 -10.18
N GLU A 206 8.44 -35.95 -11.16
CA GLU A 206 7.77 -37.10 -11.78
C GLU A 206 8.80 -37.91 -12.56
N THR A 207 9.58 -38.69 -11.80
CA THR A 207 10.27 -39.90 -12.24
C THR A 207 9.29 -41.09 -12.39
N GLN A 208 7.98 -40.85 -12.35
CA GLN A 208 6.95 -41.89 -12.43
C GLN A 208 6.50 -42.28 -13.85
N SER A 209 7.05 -41.70 -14.93
CA SER A 209 6.75 -42.16 -16.29
C SER A 209 7.57 -43.40 -16.71
N SER A 210 8.71 -43.69 -16.08
CA SER A 210 9.59 -44.78 -16.55
C SER A 210 9.29 -46.16 -15.92
N SER A 211 8.52 -46.25 -14.83
CA SER A 211 8.31 -47.55 -14.15
C SER A 211 7.13 -48.36 -14.70
N SER A 212 6.20 -47.75 -15.44
CA SER A 212 5.07 -48.47 -16.05
C SER A 212 5.40 -49.18 -17.35
N ALA A 213 6.58 -48.93 -17.94
CA ALA A 213 7.01 -49.58 -19.18
C ALA A 213 7.65 -50.97 -18.96
N THR A 214 8.05 -51.32 -17.73
CA THR A 214 8.78 -52.56 -17.45
C THR A 214 7.87 -53.70 -16.96
N VAL A 215 6.70 -53.40 -16.39
CA VAL A 215 5.82 -54.43 -15.79
C VAL A 215 4.90 -55.11 -16.82
N ILE A 216 4.77 -54.57 -18.04
CA ILE A 216 3.93 -55.17 -19.10
C ILE A 216 4.74 -56.18 -19.96
N LYS A 217 5.99 -56.48 -19.62
CA LYS A 217 6.86 -57.33 -20.45
C LYS A 217 7.55 -58.50 -19.74
N SER A 218 7.03 -58.95 -18.60
CA SER A 218 7.45 -60.23 -17.98
C SER A 218 6.30 -61.21 -17.88
#